data_AF-A0A350YJA6-F1
#
_entry.id   AF-A0A350YJA6-F1
#
_cell.length_a   1.000
_cell.length_b   1.000
_cell.length_c   1.000
_cell.angle_alpha   90.00
_cell.angle_beta   90.00
_cell.angle_gamma   90.00
#
_symmetry.space_group_name_H-M   'P 1'
#
loop_
_entity.id
_entity.type
_entity.pdbx_description
1 polymer ?
#
loop_
_entity_poly.entity_id
_entity_poly.type
_entity_poly.pdbx_seq_one_letter_code
_entity_poly.pdbx_strand_id
1 'polypeptide(L)'
;MNEKVADQLDKVLALADSDQEGEALGALRMARRMLSRDGLTFSDLAQVAKRSSFSLSRKIFSPSTVQLEARIDQMHDELHAHVIQNQSLTEQIEVWRRRAFELEQLLSMNQAEAARWKEMARETAERLWDLGQMARADAFLSPDPLPEDDVVDEPLKAAG
;
A
#
# COMPACT_ATOMS: atom_id res chain seq x y z
N MET A 1 53.39 8.75 -17.90
CA MET A 1 52.35 7.70 -18.01
C MET A 1 52.15 7.42 -19.49
N ASN A 2 52.18 6.16 -19.94
CA ASN A 2 51.91 5.82 -21.34
C ASN A 2 50.46 6.17 -21.68
N GLU A 3 50.20 6.78 -22.84
CA GLU A 3 48.87 7.23 -23.29
C GLU A 3 47.82 6.10 -23.23
N LYS A 4 48.22 4.88 -23.61
CA LYS A 4 47.38 3.68 -23.51
C LYS A 4 46.97 3.30 -22.08
N VAL A 5 47.78 3.64 -21.08
CA VAL A 5 47.49 3.35 -19.66
C VAL A 5 46.53 4.40 -19.10
N ALA A 6 46.60 5.64 -19.59
CA ALA A 6 45.64 6.69 -19.26
C ALA A 6 44.24 6.34 -19.81
N ASP A 7 44.14 5.95 -21.08
CA ASP A 7 42.85 5.53 -21.68
C ASP A 7 42.22 4.32 -20.97
N GLN A 8 43.05 3.41 -20.47
CA GLN A 8 42.58 2.26 -19.69
C GLN A 8 42.11 2.67 -18.30
N LEU A 9 42.81 3.61 -17.65
CA LEU A 9 42.41 4.15 -16.36
C LEU A 9 41.07 4.88 -16.48
N ASP A 10 40.88 5.68 -17.53
CA ASP A 10 39.63 6.42 -17.78
C ASP A 10 38.45 5.48 -17.96
N LYS A 11 38.63 4.38 -18.70
CA LYS A 11 37.58 3.35 -18.86
C LYS A 11 37.25 2.65 -17.55
N VAL A 12 38.25 2.34 -16.73
CA VAL A 12 38.06 1.70 -15.42
C VAL A 12 37.38 2.68 -14.44
N LEU A 13 37.70 3.97 -14.49
CA LEU A 13 37.03 4.99 -13.68
C LEU A 13 35.58 5.24 -14.14
N ALA A 14 35.31 5.18 -15.45
CA ALA A 14 33.94 5.24 -15.96
C ALA A 14 33.11 4.03 -15.51
N LEU A 15 33.72 2.83 -15.43
CA LEU A 15 33.07 1.64 -14.88
C LEU A 15 32.83 1.73 -13.36
N ALA A 16 33.62 2.54 -12.67
CA ALA A 16 33.43 2.81 -11.24
C ALA A 16 32.19 3.69 -10.94
N ASP A 17 31.61 4.33 -11.96
CA ASP A 17 30.37 5.12 -11.90
C ASP A 17 29.11 4.25 -12.16
N SER A 18 29.25 2.92 -12.14
CA SER A 18 28.15 1.95 -12.30
C SER A 18 27.31 1.86 -11.01
N ASP A 19 25.99 1.74 -11.15
CA ASP A 19 25.03 1.55 -10.05
C ASP A 19 25.17 0.18 -9.34
N GLN A 20 25.98 -0.73 -9.90
CA GLN A 20 26.26 -2.02 -9.30
C GLN A 20 27.45 -1.93 -8.34
N GLU A 21 27.18 -1.96 -7.03
CA GLU A 21 28.19 -1.84 -5.96
C GLU A 21 29.39 -2.80 -6.14
N GLY A 22 29.13 -4.04 -6.57
CA GLY A 22 30.16 -5.05 -6.78
C GLY A 22 31.12 -4.71 -7.93
N GLU A 23 30.60 -4.15 -9.01
CA GLU A 23 31.38 -3.75 -10.18
C GLU A 23 32.17 -2.47 -9.90
N ALA A 24 31.53 -1.48 -9.26
CA ALA A 24 32.16 -0.23 -8.89
C ALA A 24 33.36 -0.43 -7.94
N LEU A 25 33.20 -1.29 -6.92
CA LEU A 25 34.29 -1.63 -6.01
C LEU A 25 35.41 -2.42 -6.72
N GLY A 26 35.06 -3.30 -7.67
CA GLY A 26 36.02 -4.03 -8.49
C GLY A 26 36.86 -3.08 -9.36
N ALA A 27 36.20 -2.12 -10.01
CA ALA A 27 36.81 -1.10 -10.83
C ALA A 27 37.75 -0.18 -10.02
N LEU A 28 37.34 0.28 -8.84
CA LEU A 28 38.18 1.10 -7.95
C LEU A 28 39.44 0.35 -7.49
N ARG A 29 39.33 -0.95 -7.20
CA ARG A 29 40.49 -1.79 -6.86
C ARG A 29 41.43 -1.95 -8.04
N MET A 30 40.90 -2.07 -9.26
CA MET A 30 41.69 -2.15 -10.48
C MET A 30 42.42 -0.83 -10.77
N ALA A 31 41.73 0.31 -10.69
CA ALA A 31 42.32 1.63 -10.81
C ALA A 31 43.46 1.84 -9.80
N ARG A 32 43.26 1.44 -8.53
CA ARG A 32 44.31 1.50 -7.51
C ARG A 32 45.56 0.70 -7.89
N ARG A 33 45.38 -0.53 -8.41
CA ARG A 33 46.50 -1.38 -8.85
C ARG A 33 47.23 -0.75 -10.03
N MET A 34 46.51 -0.16 -10.99
CA MET A 34 47.11 0.50 -12.14
C MET A 34 47.97 1.71 -11.71
N LEU A 35 47.46 2.54 -10.79
CA LEU A 35 48.22 3.68 -10.25
C LEU A 35 49.44 3.24 -9.44
N SER A 36 49.31 2.17 -8.65
CA SER A 36 50.40 1.65 -7.82
C SER A 36 51.57 1.11 -8.66
N ARG A 37 51.33 0.66 -9.90
CA ARG A 37 52.40 0.23 -10.82
C ARG A 37 53.32 1.38 -11.22
N ASP A 38 52.78 2.59 -11.28
CA ASP A 38 53.51 3.81 -11.61
C ASP A 38 53.92 4.59 -10.34
N GLY A 39 53.75 4.00 -9.15
CA GLY A 39 54.08 4.62 -7.86
C GLY A 39 53.15 5.76 -7.45
N LEU A 40 51.98 5.87 -8.09
CA LEU A 40 51.01 6.94 -7.86
C LEU A 40 49.88 6.48 -6.93
N THR A 41 49.35 7.44 -6.18
CA THR A 41 48.15 7.26 -5.35
C THR A 41 46.98 8.11 -5.87
N PHE A 42 45.75 7.80 -5.44
CA PHE A 42 44.59 8.65 -5.73
C PHE A 42 44.75 10.07 -5.17
N SER A 43 45.49 10.23 -4.07
CA SER A 43 45.81 11.53 -3.49
C SER A 43 46.69 12.36 -4.42
N ASP A 44 47.63 11.74 -5.13
CA ASP A 44 48.49 12.41 -6.10
C ASP A 44 47.69 12.88 -7.32
N LEU A 45 46.77 12.04 -7.83
CA LEU A 45 45.82 12.45 -8.88
C LEU A 45 44.93 13.61 -8.43
N ALA A 46 44.40 13.56 -7.20
CA ALA A 46 43.57 14.63 -6.66
C ALA A 46 44.35 15.94 -6.49
N GLN A 47 45.64 15.87 -6.15
CA GLN A 47 46.51 17.04 -6.08
C GLN A 47 46.81 17.63 -7.47
N VAL A 48 47.03 16.78 -8.47
CA VAL A 48 47.21 17.22 -9.86
C VAL A 48 45.93 17.87 -10.39
N ALA A 49 44.77 17.26 -10.14
CA ALA A 49 43.46 17.82 -10.48
C ALA A 49 43.22 19.17 -9.77
N LYS A 50 43.58 19.32 -8.50
CA LYS A 50 43.50 20.60 -7.77
C LYS A 50 44.43 21.68 -8.33
N ARG A 51 45.58 21.30 -8.88
CA ARG A 51 46.55 22.23 -9.50
C ARG A 51 46.11 22.64 -10.91
N SER A 52 45.44 21.77 -11.66
CA SER A 52 44.90 22.10 -12.99
C SER A 52 43.50 22.75 -12.95
N SER A 53 42.73 22.53 -11.88
CA SER A 53 41.38 23.09 -11.70
C SER A 53 41.36 24.61 -11.49
N PHE A 54 42.50 25.25 -11.21
CA PHE A 54 42.54 26.71 -11.06
C PHE A 54 42.40 27.48 -12.38
N SER A 55 42.60 26.84 -13.55
CA SER A 55 42.47 27.49 -14.87
C SER A 55 41.32 26.97 -15.74
N LEU A 56 40.69 25.83 -15.42
CA LEU A 56 39.64 25.24 -16.26
C LEU A 56 38.22 25.39 -15.70
N SER A 57 38.05 25.61 -14.39
CA SER A 57 36.72 25.63 -13.76
C SER A 57 35.93 26.94 -13.92
N ARG A 58 36.48 27.97 -14.60
CA ARG A 58 35.80 29.29 -14.72
C ARG A 58 35.48 29.73 -16.15
N LYS A 59 35.83 28.96 -17.18
CA LYS A 59 35.63 29.38 -18.59
C LYS A 59 34.83 28.41 -19.47
N ILE A 60 34.50 27.21 -19.00
CA ILE A 60 33.84 26.19 -19.84
C ILE A 60 32.34 26.01 -19.50
N PHE A 61 31.89 26.41 -18.31
CA PHE A 61 30.49 26.23 -17.86
C PHE A 61 29.96 27.41 -17.05
N SER A 62 30.08 28.64 -17.58
CA SER A 62 29.25 29.73 -17.08
C SER A 62 28.05 29.86 -18.02
N PRO A 63 26.85 29.39 -17.63
CA PRO A 63 25.65 29.66 -18.42
C PRO A 63 25.55 31.17 -18.61
N SER A 64 25.19 31.59 -19.84
CA SER A 64 24.97 33.01 -20.08
C SER A 64 23.88 33.53 -19.14
N THR A 65 23.88 34.82 -18.85
CA THR A 65 22.81 35.45 -18.05
C THR A 65 21.43 35.12 -18.60
N VAL A 66 21.29 35.07 -19.93
CA VAL A 66 20.08 34.65 -20.65
C VAL A 66 19.70 33.18 -20.37
N GLN A 67 20.68 32.28 -20.28
CA GLN A 67 20.42 30.88 -19.92
C GLN A 67 20.01 30.73 -18.45
N LEU A 68 20.57 31.55 -17.56
CA LEU A 68 20.16 31.59 -16.15
C LEU A 68 18.75 32.15 -16.00
N GLU A 69 18.42 33.24 -16.68
CA GLU A 69 17.07 33.82 -16.69
C GLU A 69 16.05 32.82 -17.24
N ALA A 70 16.34 32.19 -18.38
CA ALA A 70 15.46 31.15 -18.94
C ALA A 70 15.30 29.94 -18.00
N ARG A 71 16.36 29.57 -17.25
CA ARG A 71 16.29 28.48 -16.27
C ARG A 71 15.48 28.88 -15.04
N ILE A 72 15.59 30.13 -14.59
CA ILE A 72 14.80 30.69 -13.51
C ILE A 72 13.33 30.68 -13.91
N ASP A 73 12.98 31.12 -15.12
CA ASP A 73 11.61 31.11 -15.61
C ASP A 73 11.04 29.69 -15.69
N GLN A 74 11.81 28.72 -16.21
CA GLN A 74 11.43 27.31 -16.19
C GLN A 74 11.16 26.78 -14.78
N MET A 75 12.03 27.09 -13.82
CA MET A 75 11.83 26.67 -12.43
C MET A 75 10.60 27.31 -11.81
N HIS A 76 10.27 28.56 -12.16
CA HIS A 76 9.05 29.21 -11.71
C HIS A 76 7.82 28.53 -12.29
N ASP A 77 7.81 28.21 -13.59
CA ASP A 77 6.71 27.50 -14.24
C ASP A 77 6.50 26.10 -13.64
N GLU A 78 7.59 25.35 -13.42
CA GLU A 78 7.56 24.04 -12.76
C GLU A 78 7.01 24.15 -11.33
N LEU A 79 7.45 25.14 -10.56
CA LEU A 79 6.97 25.37 -9.19
C LEU A 79 5.49 25.75 -9.18
N HIS A 80 5.04 26.59 -10.12
CA HIS A 80 3.62 26.93 -10.26
C HIS A 80 2.77 25.70 -10.63
N ALA A 81 3.24 24.87 -11.55
CA ALA A 81 2.57 23.62 -11.89
C ALA A 81 2.44 22.69 -10.68
N HIS A 82 3.50 22.56 -9.88
CA HIS A 82 3.47 21.78 -8.63
C HIS A 82 2.54 22.38 -7.58
N VAL A 83 2.45 23.71 -7.46
CA VAL A 83 1.50 24.36 -6.54
C VAL A 83 0.07 24.04 -6.95
N ILE A 84 -0.27 24.14 -8.24
CA ILE A 84 -1.60 23.79 -8.76
C ILE A 84 -1.91 22.32 -8.51
N GLN A 85 -0.93 21.43 -8.77
CA GLN A 85 -1.08 20.01 -8.49
C GLN A 85 -1.34 19.75 -7.01
N ASN A 86 -0.57 20.36 -6.11
CA ASN A 86 -0.76 20.21 -4.67
C ASN A 86 -2.12 20.73 -4.19
N GLN A 87 -2.62 21.83 -4.76
CA GLN A 87 -3.97 22.32 -4.48
C GLN A 87 -5.02 21.27 -4.87
N SER A 88 -4.92 20.72 -6.09
CA SER A 88 -5.86 19.69 -6.56
C SER A 88 -5.83 18.41 -5.71
N LEU A 89 -4.64 17.99 -5.25
CA LEU A 89 -4.49 16.84 -4.37
C LEU A 89 -5.08 17.13 -2.97
N THR A 90 -4.94 18.36 -2.49
CA THR A 90 -5.52 18.78 -1.20
C THR A 90 -7.04 18.75 -1.26
N GLU A 91 -7.65 19.24 -2.34
CA GLU A 91 -9.10 19.15 -2.56
C GLU A 91 -9.57 17.69 -2.61
N GLN A 92 -8.84 16.82 -3.30
CA GLN A 92 -9.16 15.39 -3.34
C GLN A 92 -9.10 14.76 -1.95
N ILE A 93 -8.08 15.08 -1.15
CA ILE A 93 -7.99 14.59 0.24
C ILE A 93 -9.20 15.03 1.07
N GLU A 94 -9.67 16.27 0.90
CA GLU A 94 -10.87 16.73 1.59
C GLU A 94 -12.13 15.97 1.18
N VAL A 95 -12.30 15.68 -0.11
CA VAL A 95 -13.40 14.88 -0.62
C VAL A 95 -13.36 13.47 -0.02
N TRP A 96 -12.19 12.82 -0.01
CA TRP A 96 -12.03 11.50 0.58
C TRP A 96 -12.27 11.49 2.09
N ARG A 97 -11.87 12.54 2.82
CA ARG A 97 -12.16 12.68 4.24
C ARG A 97 -13.66 12.78 4.53
N ARG A 98 -14.39 13.60 3.75
CA ARG A 98 -15.86 13.71 3.88
C ARG A 98 -16.52 12.36 3.60
N ARG A 99 -16.09 11.67 2.55
CA ARG A 99 -16.64 10.37 2.20
C ARG A 99 -16.35 9.30 3.25
N ALA A 100 -15.15 9.29 3.82
CA ALA A 100 -14.79 8.38 4.89
C ALA A 100 -15.70 8.59 6.12
N PHE A 101 -15.92 9.85 6.51
CA PHE A 101 -16.81 10.19 7.61
C PHE A 101 -18.26 9.73 7.36
N GLU A 102 -18.80 9.97 6.16
CA GLU A 102 -20.14 9.48 5.78
C GLU A 102 -20.27 7.97 5.89
N LEU A 103 -19.26 7.23 5.40
CA LEU A 103 -19.26 5.76 5.46
C LEU A 103 -19.16 5.24 6.89
N GLU A 104 -18.37 5.90 7.74
CA GLU A 104 -18.26 5.56 9.16
C GLU A 104 -19.59 5.80 9.89
N GLN A 105 -20.28 6.90 9.60
CA GLN A 105 -21.61 7.17 10.13
C GLN A 105 -22.61 6.09 9.69
N LEU A 106 -22.66 5.75 8.39
CA LEU A 106 -23.55 4.70 7.88
C LEU A 106 -23.25 3.33 8.50
N LEU A 107 -21.97 3.00 8.68
CA LEU A 107 -21.54 1.76 9.31
C LEU A 107 -22.01 1.71 10.77
N SER A 108 -21.85 2.80 11.53
CA SER A 108 -22.33 2.87 12.91
C SER A 108 -23.85 2.68 13.02
N MET A 109 -24.62 3.29 12.11
CA MET A 109 -26.07 3.14 12.06
C MET A 109 -26.46 1.69 11.74
N ASN A 110 -25.84 1.10 10.74
CA ASN A 110 -26.08 -0.29 10.35
C ASN A 110 -25.71 -1.26 11.49
N GLN A 111 -24.60 -1.04 12.19
CA GLN A 111 -24.24 -1.84 13.37
C GLN A 111 -25.28 -1.73 14.48
N ALA A 112 -25.78 -0.52 14.76
CA ALA A 112 -26.82 -0.31 15.76
C ALA A 112 -28.14 -0.99 15.36
N GLU A 113 -28.52 -0.91 14.08
CA GLU A 113 -29.69 -1.63 13.55
C GLU A 113 -29.49 -3.14 13.66
N ALA A 114 -28.36 -3.67 13.21
CA ALA A 114 -28.04 -5.09 13.30
C ALA A 114 -28.09 -5.60 14.76
N ALA A 115 -27.62 -4.80 15.72
CA ALA A 115 -27.74 -5.12 17.14
C ALA A 115 -29.20 -5.17 17.59
N ARG A 116 -30.04 -4.21 17.18
CA ARG A 116 -31.49 -4.23 17.46
C ARG A 116 -32.18 -5.45 16.87
N TRP A 117 -31.88 -5.80 15.61
CA TRP A 117 -32.43 -6.98 14.97
C TRP A 117 -32.01 -8.28 15.68
N LYS A 118 -30.77 -8.37 16.13
CA LYS A 118 -30.29 -9.51 16.93
C LYS A 118 -31.03 -9.62 18.25
N GLU A 119 -31.25 -8.51 18.94
CA GLU A 119 -32.00 -8.51 20.21
C GLU A 119 -33.46 -8.92 19.99
N MET A 120 -34.14 -8.35 18.99
CA MET A 120 -35.51 -8.75 18.65
C MET A 120 -35.60 -10.24 18.27
N ALA A 121 -34.64 -10.76 17.51
CA ALA A 121 -34.57 -12.19 17.17
C ALA A 121 -34.37 -13.06 18.41
N ARG A 122 -33.58 -12.60 19.37
CA ARG A 122 -33.37 -13.29 20.65
C ARG A 122 -34.64 -13.30 21.49
N GLU A 123 -35.27 -12.15 21.73
CA GLU A 123 -36.50 -12.04 22.50
C GLU A 123 -37.62 -12.90 21.89
N THR A 124 -37.75 -12.88 20.56
CA THR A 124 -38.75 -13.69 19.87
C THR A 124 -38.47 -15.18 20.00
N ALA A 125 -37.21 -15.62 19.90
CA ALA A 125 -36.83 -17.01 20.15
C ALA A 125 -37.12 -17.44 21.59
N GLU A 126 -36.81 -16.60 22.59
CA GLU A 126 -37.10 -16.87 24.01
C GLU A 126 -38.62 -16.97 24.26
N ARG A 127 -39.42 -16.06 23.71
CA ARG A 127 -40.90 -16.14 23.81
C ARG A 127 -41.47 -17.40 23.17
N LEU A 128 -40.98 -17.77 21.98
CA LEU A 128 -41.42 -19.00 21.31
C LEU A 128 -41.03 -20.25 22.11
N TRP A 129 -39.86 -20.23 22.74
CA TRP A 129 -39.43 -21.28 23.64
C TRP A 129 -40.36 -21.42 24.85
N ASP A 130 -40.67 -20.31 25.52
CA ASP A 130 -41.57 -20.31 26.69
C ASP A 130 -42.98 -20.78 26.34
N LEU A 131 -43.53 -20.31 25.21
CA LEU A 131 -44.82 -20.77 24.70
C LEU A 131 -44.80 -22.27 24.38
N GLY A 132 -43.71 -22.77 23.79
CA GLY A 132 -43.53 -24.19 23.53
C GLY A 132 -43.49 -25.03 24.81
N GLN A 133 -42.85 -24.53 25.87
CA GLN A 133 -42.83 -25.18 27.17
C GLN A 133 -44.21 -25.19 27.83
N MET A 134 -44.96 -24.08 27.76
CA MET A 134 -46.33 -24.01 28.27
C MET A 134 -47.26 -24.97 27.52
N ALA A 135 -47.24 -24.96 26.19
CA ALA A 135 -48.06 -25.87 25.38
C ALA A 135 -47.75 -27.34 25.67
N ARG A 136 -46.48 -27.67 25.93
CA ARG A 136 -46.08 -29.02 26.35
C ARG A 136 -46.60 -29.37 27.74
N ALA A 137 -46.54 -28.44 28.69
CA ALA A 137 -47.08 -28.65 30.04
C ALA A 137 -48.61 -28.84 30.02
N ASP A 138 -49.33 -28.06 29.23
CA ASP A 138 -50.78 -28.18 29.06
C ASP A 138 -51.18 -29.52 28.40
N ALA A 139 -50.37 -30.01 27.45
CA ALA A 139 -50.57 -31.33 26.84
C ALA A 139 -50.38 -32.49 27.85
N PHE A 140 -49.56 -32.31 28.90
CA PHE A 140 -49.44 -33.28 30.00
C PHE A 140 -50.52 -33.13 31.07
N LEU A 141 -51.19 -31.98 31.13
CA LEU A 141 -52.26 -31.68 32.09
C LEU A 141 -53.66 -31.93 31.52
N SER A 142 -53.83 -32.07 30.20
CA SER A 142 -55.07 -32.54 29.59
C SER A 142 -55.22 -34.04 29.85
N PRO A 143 -56.14 -34.46 30.74
CA PRO A 143 -56.45 -35.86 30.93
C PRO A 143 -57.53 -36.19 29.91
N ASP A 144 -57.19 -36.26 28.64
CA ASP A 144 -58.12 -36.90 27.71
C ASP A 144 -58.08 -38.40 28.01
N PRO A 145 -59.20 -39.00 28.45
CA PRO A 145 -59.27 -40.44 28.55
C PRO A 145 -59.05 -40.99 27.15
N LEU A 146 -58.24 -42.04 27.04
CA LEU A 146 -58.13 -42.84 25.82
C LEU A 146 -59.55 -43.07 25.29
N PRO A 147 -59.83 -42.83 23.99
CA PRO A 147 -61.11 -43.23 23.43
C PRO A 147 -61.25 -44.72 23.70
N GLU A 148 -62.26 -45.11 24.46
CA GLU A 148 -62.63 -46.52 24.55
C GLU A 148 -62.89 -46.97 23.11
N ASP A 149 -62.14 -47.96 22.65
CA ASP A 149 -62.42 -48.64 21.40
C ASP A 149 -63.82 -49.24 21.53
N ASP A 150 -64.82 -48.49 21.07
CA ASP A 150 -66.14 -49.03 20.73
C ASP A 150 -65.88 -50.01 19.59
N VAL A 151 -65.64 -51.27 19.97
CA VAL A 151 -65.65 -52.43 19.09
C VAL A 151 -67.06 -52.52 18.53
N VAL A 152 -67.29 -51.83 17.41
CA VAL A 152 -68.45 -52.06 16.56
C VAL A 152 -68.22 -53.40 15.88
N ASP A 153 -68.68 -54.47 16.53
CA ASP A 153 -68.88 -55.76 15.89
C ASP A 153 -69.97 -55.60 14.82
N GLU A 154 -69.57 -55.22 13.60
CA GLU A 154 -70.42 -55.30 12.42
C GLU A 154 -70.45 -56.76 11.94
N PRO A 155 -71.60 -57.47 12.00
CA PRO A 155 -71.67 -58.81 11.45
C PRO A 155 -71.70 -58.72 9.91
N LEU A 156 -70.65 -59.28 9.30
CA LEU A 156 -70.57 -59.63 7.88
C LEU A 156 -71.87 -60.29 7.40
N LYS A 157 -72.76 -59.51 6.76
CA LYS A 157 -73.82 -60.07 5.92
C LYS A 157 -73.32 -60.16 4.49
N ALA A 158 -72.93 -61.38 4.15
CA ALA A 158 -72.87 -61.88 2.80
C ALA A 158 -74.26 -61.92 2.16
N ALA A 159 -74.32 -61.48 0.90
CA ALA A 159 -75.26 -61.82 -0.19
C ALA A 159 -75.28 -60.59 -1.11
N GLY A 160 -75.03 -60.67 -2.41
CA GLY A 160 -75.34 -61.72 -3.37
C GLY A 160 -75.84 -60.99 -4.62
#